data_AF-A0A1X6N6U4-F1
#
_entry.id   AF-A0A1X6N6U4-F1
#
_cell.length_a   1.000
_cell.length_b   1.000
_cell.length_c   1.000
_cell.angle_alpha   90.00
_cell.angle_beta   90.00
_cell.angle_gamma   90.00
#
_symmetry.space_group_name_H-M   'P 1'
#
loop_
_entity.id
_entity.type
_entity.pdbx_description
1 polymer ?
#
loop_
_entity_poly.entity_id
_entity_poly.type
_entity_poly.pdbx_seq_one_letter_code
_entity_poly.pdbx_strand_id
1 'polypeptide(L)'
;MGAECGYLDELDCDNIQALERHIAHLENHIANLEDPSLAPVTLHDPYEQFHRMQGPHQGSVQRHRLSELSLRALACIEFRLLPFMRTFILPGQALQTDHSAALLNAIYLVGAHCSNDPQMHGLQAELLTLTLEHLAVGLNNPTPTAIMHALQTEVLLASYFFSNNCALEGTYRANAAADMALACRLHVIGSLCGPTSDVLPISIPYRLAVPANVVEMGECINAFWTVYALDKAWSFALGYASAFTDDERKGTEIDVPWPLTVHDNMPASLRTVKVFVYGASPAHAQESWLALHAKAISLMEHATRTASLISGGEHLPYHSDQSRDL
;
A
#
# COMPACT_ATOMS: atom_id res chain seq x y z
N MET A 1 -1.40 -41.83 -86.62
CA MET A 1 -0.99 -41.67 -85.22
C MET A 1 0.03 -40.53 -85.20
N GLY A 2 -0.29 -39.43 -84.55
CA GLY A 2 0.52 -38.21 -84.57
C GLY A 2 -0.36 -36.96 -84.68
N ALA A 3 -1.10 -36.64 -83.62
CA ALA A 3 -1.62 -35.30 -83.38
C ALA A 3 -1.34 -35.00 -81.90
N GLU A 4 -0.10 -34.56 -81.67
CA GLU A 4 0.33 -33.90 -80.44
C GLU A 4 -0.50 -32.62 -80.27
N CYS A 5 -1.20 -32.51 -79.14
CA CYS A 5 -0.75 -31.71 -77.99
C CYS A 5 -0.79 -30.18 -78.29
N GLY A 6 -1.98 -29.60 -78.20
CA GLY A 6 -2.18 -28.15 -78.06
C GLY A 6 -2.72 -27.88 -76.66
N TYR A 7 -1.80 -27.63 -75.73
CA TYR A 7 -2.04 -27.35 -74.32
C TYR A 7 -2.66 -25.97 -74.13
N LEU A 8 -3.24 -25.80 -72.93
CA LEU A 8 -3.94 -24.63 -72.39
C LEU A 8 -3.04 -23.38 -72.23
N ASP A 9 -2.40 -22.89 -73.29
CA ASP A 9 -1.39 -21.80 -73.17
C ASP A 9 -1.97 -20.37 -73.27
N GLU A 10 -3.16 -20.17 -73.83
CA GLU A 10 -3.70 -18.81 -74.04
C GLU A 10 -4.28 -18.18 -72.75
N LEU A 11 -4.88 -18.98 -71.86
CA LEU A 11 -5.52 -18.45 -70.64
C LEU A 11 -4.50 -18.08 -69.54
N ASP A 12 -3.37 -18.78 -69.46
CA ASP A 12 -2.32 -18.49 -68.48
C ASP A 12 -1.46 -17.28 -68.91
N CYS A 13 -1.26 -17.09 -70.22
CA CYS A 13 -0.51 -15.93 -70.73
C CYS A 13 -1.21 -14.60 -70.40
N ASP A 14 -2.55 -14.54 -70.49
CA ASP A 14 -3.33 -13.34 -70.16
C ASP A 14 -3.31 -13.01 -68.66
N ASN A 15 -3.34 -14.03 -67.79
CA ASN A 15 -3.23 -13.85 -66.35
C ASN A 15 -1.82 -13.44 -65.92
N ILE A 16 -0.79 -14.01 -66.55
CA ILE A 16 0.60 -13.64 -66.31
C ILE A 16 0.85 -12.20 -66.74
N GLN A 17 0.38 -11.79 -67.92
CA GLN A 17 0.49 -10.39 -68.37
C GLN A 17 -0.30 -9.41 -67.50
N ALA A 18 -1.44 -9.84 -66.95
CA ALA A 18 -2.20 -9.03 -66.01
C ALA A 18 -1.46 -8.84 -64.68
N LEU A 19 -0.80 -9.90 -64.18
CA LEU A 19 0.03 -9.83 -62.98
C LEU A 19 1.26 -8.93 -63.20
N GLU A 20 1.95 -9.08 -64.33
CA GLU A 20 3.12 -8.27 -64.68
C GLU A 20 2.76 -6.78 -64.75
N ARG A 21 1.61 -6.44 -65.35
CA ARG A 21 1.10 -5.06 -65.35
C ARG A 21 0.80 -4.54 -63.95
N HIS A 22 0.29 -5.40 -63.06
CA HIS A 22 -0.02 -5.00 -61.69
C HIS A 22 1.23 -4.80 -60.84
N ILE A 23 2.22 -5.69 -60.99
CA ILE A 23 3.53 -5.57 -60.34
C ILE A 23 4.23 -4.28 -60.80
N ALA A 24 4.28 -4.03 -62.11
CA ALA A 24 4.88 -2.81 -62.65
C ALA A 24 4.18 -1.53 -62.13
N HIS A 25 2.85 -1.58 -61.96
CA HIS A 25 2.11 -0.46 -61.36
C HIS A 25 2.48 -0.26 -59.88
N LEU A 26 2.56 -1.34 -59.09
CA LEU A 26 2.90 -1.28 -57.67
C LEU A 26 4.34 -0.83 -57.45
N GLU A 27 5.29 -1.31 -58.25
CA GLU A 27 6.69 -0.89 -58.21
C GLU A 27 6.85 0.59 -58.53
N ASN A 28 6.13 1.10 -59.54
CA ASN A 28 6.13 2.52 -59.88
C ASN A 28 5.45 3.38 -58.79
N HIS A 29 4.47 2.82 -58.07
CA HIS A 29 3.84 3.49 -56.93
C HIS A 29 4.77 3.55 -55.72
N ILE A 30 5.50 2.47 -55.42
CA ILE A 30 6.53 2.43 -54.37
C ILE A 30 7.66 3.41 -54.71
N ALA A 31 8.14 3.43 -55.95
CA ALA A 31 9.17 4.38 -56.40
C ALA A 31 8.73 5.85 -56.25
N ASN A 32 7.44 6.16 -56.49
CA ASN A 32 6.89 7.50 -56.24
C ASN A 32 6.75 7.83 -54.74
N LEU A 33 6.51 6.83 -53.89
CA LEU A 33 6.42 7.01 -52.43
C LEU A 33 7.80 7.04 -51.75
N GLU A 34 8.83 6.48 -52.40
CA GLU A 34 10.23 6.47 -51.96
C GLU A 34 11.04 7.66 -52.49
N ASP A 35 10.42 8.61 -53.21
CA ASP A 35 11.11 9.83 -53.68
C ASP A 35 11.76 10.57 -52.50
N PRO A 36 13.10 10.62 -52.41
CA PRO A 36 13.81 11.22 -51.30
C PRO A 36 13.69 12.75 -51.24
N SER A 37 12.98 13.37 -52.19
CA SER A 37 12.62 14.79 -52.17
C SER A 37 11.32 15.10 -51.40
N LEU A 38 10.51 14.09 -51.06
CA LEU A 38 9.42 14.23 -50.10
C LEU A 38 10.03 14.17 -48.69
N ALA A 39 10.27 15.35 -48.11
CA ALA A 39 10.63 15.48 -46.70
C ALA A 39 9.71 14.56 -45.87
N PRO A 40 10.27 13.80 -44.89
CA PRO A 40 9.47 12.87 -44.10
C PRO A 40 8.25 13.64 -43.59
N VAL A 41 7.05 13.11 -43.88
CA VAL A 41 5.80 13.64 -43.36
C VAL A 41 5.94 13.61 -41.85
N THR A 42 6.34 14.74 -41.31
CA THR A 42 6.50 14.95 -39.89
C THR A 42 5.08 15.08 -39.40
N LEU A 43 4.63 14.05 -38.67
CA LEU A 43 3.41 14.13 -37.89
C LEU A 43 3.54 15.35 -37.00
N HIS A 44 2.87 16.43 -37.42
CA HIS A 44 2.84 17.67 -36.67
C HIS A 44 2.04 17.39 -35.40
N ASP A 45 2.73 17.35 -34.27
CA ASP A 45 2.08 17.27 -32.97
C ASP A 45 1.33 18.59 -32.75
N PRO A 46 -0.03 18.60 -32.78
CA PRO A 46 -0.80 19.82 -32.61
C PRO A 46 -0.63 20.44 -31.21
N TYR A 47 0.04 19.73 -30.29
CA TYR A 47 0.40 20.21 -28.96
C TYR A 47 1.89 20.55 -28.81
N GLU A 48 2.69 20.53 -29.88
CA GLU A 48 4.12 20.84 -29.81
C GLU A 48 4.36 22.23 -29.17
N GLN A 49 3.51 23.20 -29.50
CA GLN A 49 3.58 24.55 -28.94
C GLN A 49 3.23 24.58 -27.44
N PHE A 50 2.32 23.72 -26.99
CA PHE A 50 1.98 23.54 -25.58
C PHE A 50 3.15 22.89 -24.82
N HIS A 51 3.72 21.79 -25.35
CA HIS A 51 4.90 21.15 -24.79
C HIS A 51 6.13 22.07 -24.76
N ARG A 52 6.28 22.95 -25.76
CA ARG A 52 7.36 23.96 -25.83
C ARG A 52 7.17 25.10 -24.83
N MET A 53 5.92 25.50 -24.55
CA MET A 53 5.59 26.43 -23.45
C MET A 53 5.78 25.77 -22.07
N GLN A 54 5.63 24.45 -21.99
CA GLN A 54 5.89 23.62 -20.81
C GLN A 54 7.35 23.15 -20.67
N GLY A 55 8.29 23.74 -21.42
CA GLY A 55 9.71 23.43 -21.36
C GLY A 55 10.34 23.55 -19.94
N PRO A 56 11.63 23.19 -19.79
CA PRO A 56 12.30 22.68 -18.58
C PRO A 56 12.12 23.42 -17.24
N HIS A 57 11.59 24.64 -17.26
CA HIS A 57 11.11 25.35 -16.07
C HIS A 57 9.91 24.68 -15.39
N GLN A 58 8.97 24.07 -16.12
CA GLN A 58 7.91 23.28 -15.48
C GLN A 58 8.45 21.98 -14.90
N GLY A 59 9.43 21.33 -15.54
CA GLY A 59 10.05 20.12 -14.99
C GLY A 59 10.78 20.36 -13.67
N SER A 60 11.49 21.48 -13.53
CA SER A 60 12.15 21.85 -12.27
C SER A 60 11.14 22.31 -11.20
N VAL A 61 10.13 23.09 -11.57
CA VAL A 61 9.05 23.52 -10.67
C VAL A 61 8.21 22.32 -10.22
N GLN A 62 7.89 21.38 -11.10
CA GLN A 62 7.15 20.17 -10.79
C GLN A 62 7.96 19.25 -9.88
N ARG A 63 9.25 19.02 -10.18
CA ARG A 63 10.12 18.26 -9.26
C ARG A 63 10.25 18.93 -7.91
N HIS A 64 10.36 20.26 -7.87
CA HIS A 64 10.42 21.02 -6.63
C HIS A 64 9.12 20.87 -5.84
N ARG A 65 7.96 21.01 -6.50
CA ARG A 65 6.63 20.77 -5.92
C ARG A 65 6.46 19.35 -5.39
N LEU A 66 6.88 18.33 -6.15
CA LEU A 66 6.82 16.94 -5.69
C LEU A 66 7.75 16.69 -4.49
N SER A 67 8.95 17.28 -4.48
CA SER A 67 9.84 17.21 -3.32
C SER A 67 9.28 17.93 -2.10
N GLU A 68 8.61 19.06 -2.30
CA GLU A 68 7.91 19.81 -1.26
C GLU A 68 6.72 19.02 -0.71
N LEU A 69 5.94 18.37 -1.57
CA LEU A 69 4.85 17.49 -1.17
C LEU A 69 5.36 16.30 -0.34
N SER A 70 6.44 15.65 -0.75
CA SER A 70 7.07 14.59 0.05
C SER A 70 7.48 15.12 1.43
N LEU A 71 8.15 16.27 1.50
CA LEU A 71 8.59 16.86 2.78
C LEU A 71 7.40 17.25 3.67
N ARG A 72 6.35 17.84 3.09
CA ARG A 72 5.12 18.19 3.82
C ARG A 72 4.37 16.96 4.29
N ALA A 73 4.33 15.89 3.47
CA ALA A 73 3.78 14.62 3.88
C ALA A 73 4.49 14.11 5.13
N LEU A 74 5.82 14.21 5.22
CA LEU A 74 6.56 13.81 6.44
C LEU A 74 6.26 14.65 7.67
N ALA A 75 6.02 15.95 7.47
CA ALA A 75 5.68 16.84 8.57
C ALA A 75 4.25 16.61 9.08
N CYS A 76 3.35 16.14 8.21
CA CYS A 76 1.92 16.03 8.50
C CYS A 76 1.46 14.62 8.85
N ILE A 77 2.05 13.62 8.20
CA ILE A 77 2.07 12.26 8.70
C ILE A 77 2.65 12.39 10.10
N GLU A 78 1.78 12.27 11.08
CA GLU A 78 2.20 12.38 12.46
C GLU A 78 3.43 11.47 12.67
N PHE A 79 4.30 11.85 13.61
CA PHE A 79 5.52 11.11 13.99
C PHE A 79 5.33 9.57 14.12
N ARG A 80 4.06 9.12 14.24
CA ARG A 80 3.52 7.77 14.17
C ARG A 80 3.94 6.95 12.93
N LEU A 81 3.86 7.45 11.68
CA LEU A 81 4.11 6.61 10.48
C LEU A 81 5.52 6.77 9.87
N LEU A 82 6.31 7.73 10.34
CA LEU A 82 7.67 8.00 9.82
C LEU A 82 8.62 6.78 9.82
N PRO A 83 8.64 5.90 10.85
CA PRO A 83 9.52 4.73 10.84
C PRO A 83 9.12 3.69 9.79
N PHE A 84 7.83 3.62 9.45
CA PHE A 84 7.26 2.68 8.49
C PHE A 84 7.47 3.13 7.03
N MET A 85 7.62 4.43 6.79
CA MET A 85 7.73 5.02 5.45
C MET A 85 9.17 5.37 5.03
N ARG A 86 10.16 5.03 5.85
CA ARG A 86 11.55 5.54 5.76
C ARG A 86 12.25 5.23 4.42
N THR A 87 11.90 4.13 3.77
CA THR A 87 12.58 3.62 2.57
C THR A 87 12.23 4.35 1.27
N PHE A 88 11.09 5.06 1.19
CA PHE A 88 10.64 5.70 -0.06
C PHE A 88 10.81 7.23 -0.13
N ILE A 89 11.35 7.82 0.93
CA ILE A 89 11.47 9.29 1.06
C ILE A 89 12.68 9.85 0.30
N LEU A 90 13.65 9.01 -0.10
CA LEU A 90 14.74 9.44 -0.96
C LEU A 90 14.33 9.35 -2.44
N PRO A 91 14.14 10.48 -3.15
CA PRO A 91 13.82 10.48 -4.56
C PRO A 91 15.08 10.13 -5.35
N GLY A 92 15.20 8.91 -5.87
CA GLY A 92 16.43 8.55 -6.59
C GLY A 92 16.44 7.35 -7.52
N GLN A 93 15.73 6.25 -7.24
CA GLN A 93 16.08 4.98 -7.92
C GLN A 93 14.92 3.97 -8.12
N ALA A 94 13.65 4.31 -7.88
CA ALA A 94 12.59 3.31 -8.02
C ALA A 94 12.17 3.12 -9.48
N LEU A 95 12.34 1.91 -10.01
CA LEU A 95 11.59 1.43 -11.18
C LEU A 95 10.10 1.65 -10.89
N GLN A 96 9.40 2.47 -11.69
CA GLN A 96 7.99 2.78 -11.47
C GLN A 96 7.15 1.54 -11.73
N THR A 97 6.86 0.81 -10.66
CA THR A 97 5.86 -0.26 -10.62
C THR A 97 4.54 0.31 -10.12
N ASP A 98 3.41 -0.32 -10.45
CA ASP A 98 2.10 0.17 -10.01
C ASP A 98 1.98 0.31 -8.49
N HIS A 99 2.49 -0.67 -7.72
CA HIS A 99 2.48 -0.61 -6.26
C HIS A 99 3.35 0.53 -5.71
N SER A 100 4.48 0.85 -6.35
CA SER A 100 5.29 2.03 -5.98
C SER A 100 4.63 3.36 -6.39
N ALA A 101 3.89 3.38 -7.50
CA ALA A 101 3.15 4.55 -7.96
C ALA A 101 1.96 4.85 -7.03
N ALA A 102 1.23 3.82 -6.60
CA ALA A 102 0.14 3.94 -5.62
C ALA A 102 0.63 4.60 -4.33
N LEU A 103 1.75 4.10 -3.80
CA LEU A 103 2.38 4.63 -2.59
C LEU A 103 2.85 6.08 -2.76
N LEU A 104 3.53 6.40 -3.86
CA LEU A 104 4.00 7.75 -4.14
C LEU A 104 2.83 8.74 -4.27
N ASN A 105 1.78 8.37 -4.99
CA ASN A 105 0.58 9.20 -5.12
C ASN A 105 -0.10 9.42 -3.76
N ALA A 106 -0.13 8.40 -2.89
CA ALA A 106 -0.67 8.54 -1.54
C ALA A 106 0.18 9.47 -0.66
N ILE A 107 1.50 9.40 -0.76
CA ILE A 107 2.42 10.33 -0.09
C ILE A 107 2.15 11.76 -0.58
N TYR A 108 2.06 11.97 -1.89
CA TYR A 108 1.74 13.28 -2.46
C TYR A 108 0.36 13.78 -2.06
N LEU A 109 -0.64 12.90 -1.98
CA LEU A 109 -1.99 13.23 -1.51
C LEU A 109 -1.95 13.78 -0.09
N VAL A 110 -1.28 13.09 0.84
CA VAL A 110 -1.14 13.57 2.22
C VAL A 110 -0.32 14.85 2.28
N GLY A 111 0.74 14.97 1.49
CA GLY A 111 1.51 16.22 1.37
C GLY A 111 0.67 17.40 0.87
N ALA A 112 -0.22 17.15 -0.09
CA ALA A 112 -1.14 18.13 -0.66
C ALA A 112 -2.26 18.50 0.31
N HIS A 113 -2.72 17.55 1.13
CA HIS A 113 -3.67 17.79 2.21
C HIS A 113 -3.14 18.77 3.25
N CYS A 114 -1.87 18.66 3.58
CA CYS A 114 -1.24 19.45 4.65
C CYS A 114 -0.51 20.70 4.15
N SER A 115 -0.61 20.95 2.85
CA SER A 115 -0.06 22.12 2.20
C SER A 115 -0.98 23.31 2.40
N ASN A 116 -0.44 24.50 2.69
CA ASN A 116 -1.22 25.75 2.71
C ASN A 116 -1.40 26.37 1.31
N ASP A 117 -0.90 25.73 0.25
CA ASP A 117 -0.99 26.24 -1.13
C ASP A 117 -2.30 25.76 -1.78
N PRO A 118 -3.19 26.68 -2.22
CA PRO A 118 -4.43 26.34 -2.92
C PRO A 118 -4.23 25.51 -4.19
N GLN A 119 -3.11 25.68 -4.89
CA GLN A 119 -2.81 24.88 -6.09
C GLN A 119 -2.58 23.41 -5.74
N MET A 120 -1.92 23.16 -4.61
CA MET A 120 -1.68 21.80 -4.12
C MET A 120 -2.98 21.15 -3.63
N HIS A 121 -3.85 21.92 -2.98
CA HIS A 121 -5.18 21.43 -2.61
C HIS A 121 -5.99 20.97 -3.82
N GLY A 122 -5.88 21.67 -4.96
CA GLY A 122 -6.55 21.28 -6.21
C GLY A 122 -6.13 19.91 -6.75
N LEU A 123 -4.95 19.41 -6.40
CA LEU A 123 -4.43 18.12 -6.87
C LEU A 123 -4.97 16.92 -6.08
N GLN A 124 -5.60 17.12 -4.93
CA GLN A 124 -5.99 16.02 -4.04
C GLN A 124 -6.94 15.02 -4.70
N ALA A 125 -7.93 15.49 -5.47
CA ALA A 125 -8.89 14.61 -6.13
C ALA A 125 -8.23 13.73 -7.21
N GLU A 126 -7.31 14.31 -7.98
CA GLU A 126 -6.54 13.60 -9.01
C GLU A 126 -5.61 12.57 -8.37
N LEU A 127 -4.83 12.98 -7.36
CA LEU A 127 -3.90 12.10 -6.65
C LEU A 127 -4.64 10.94 -5.97
N LEU A 128 -5.79 11.19 -5.35
CA LEU A 128 -6.61 10.14 -4.76
C LEU A 128 -7.07 9.12 -5.82
N THR A 129 -7.56 9.60 -6.97
CA THR A 129 -8.00 8.73 -8.06
C THR A 129 -6.85 7.85 -8.54
N LEU A 130 -5.70 8.45 -8.83
CA LEU A 130 -4.50 7.74 -9.27
C LEU A 130 -3.99 6.73 -8.23
N THR A 131 -4.01 7.08 -6.94
CA THR A 131 -3.65 6.15 -5.86
C THR A 131 -4.54 4.91 -5.89
N LEU A 132 -5.86 5.07 -6.01
CA LEU A 132 -6.80 3.95 -5.99
C LEU A 132 -6.67 3.05 -7.22
N GLU A 133 -6.46 3.64 -8.40
CA GLU A 133 -6.25 2.90 -9.64
C GLU A 133 -4.98 2.06 -9.58
N HIS A 134 -3.84 2.66 -9.23
CA HIS A 134 -2.57 1.94 -9.13
C HIS A 134 -2.57 0.91 -8.00
N LEU A 135 -3.27 1.16 -6.89
CA LEU A 135 -3.40 0.20 -5.78
C LEU A 135 -4.13 -1.07 -6.23
N ALA A 136 -5.22 -0.92 -7.00
CA ALA A 136 -5.97 -2.05 -7.54
C ALA A 136 -5.12 -2.89 -8.51
N VAL A 137 -4.35 -2.24 -9.39
CA VAL A 137 -3.49 -2.92 -10.36
C VAL A 137 -2.29 -3.60 -9.67
N GLY A 138 -1.67 -2.91 -8.71
CA GLY A 138 -0.47 -3.38 -8.01
C GLY A 138 -0.65 -4.67 -7.21
N LEU A 139 -1.88 -5.01 -6.84
CA LEU A 139 -2.23 -6.22 -6.07
C LEU A 139 -2.58 -7.45 -6.91
N ASN A 140 -2.60 -7.36 -8.25
CA ASN A 140 -2.96 -8.49 -9.11
C ASN A 140 -1.98 -9.67 -9.06
N ASN A 141 -0.69 -9.40 -8.82
CA ASN A 141 0.35 -10.43 -8.62
C ASN A 141 1.27 -9.99 -7.46
N PRO A 142 0.83 -10.22 -6.20
CA PRO A 142 1.43 -9.54 -5.06
C PRO A 142 2.80 -10.14 -4.71
N THR A 143 3.87 -9.38 -4.96
CA THR A 143 5.19 -9.63 -4.37
C THR A 143 5.21 -9.14 -2.91
N PRO A 144 6.15 -9.58 -2.06
CA PRO A 144 6.27 -9.05 -0.70
C PRO A 144 6.39 -7.52 -0.64
N THR A 145 7.15 -6.93 -1.57
CA THR A 145 7.27 -5.48 -1.72
C THR A 145 5.94 -4.83 -2.13
N ALA A 146 5.19 -5.45 -3.05
CA ALA A 146 3.88 -4.94 -3.47
C ALA A 146 2.87 -4.95 -2.32
N ILE A 147 2.86 -6.01 -1.50
CA ILE A 147 2.04 -6.10 -0.30
C ILE A 147 2.42 -5.01 0.70
N MET A 148 3.73 -4.81 0.95
CA MET A 148 4.19 -3.79 1.89
C MET A 148 3.79 -2.38 1.42
N HIS A 149 3.97 -2.06 0.14
CA HIS A 149 3.55 -0.77 -0.43
C HIS A 149 2.04 -0.60 -0.42
N ALA A 150 1.27 -1.65 -0.67
CA ALA A 150 -0.19 -1.61 -0.55
C ALA A 150 -0.62 -1.33 0.89
N LEU A 151 -0.01 -2.00 1.87
CA LEU A 151 -0.26 -1.78 3.29
C LEU A 151 0.06 -0.33 3.70
N GLN A 152 1.22 0.19 3.28
CA GLN A 152 1.60 1.59 3.47
C GLN A 152 0.57 2.55 2.85
N THR A 153 0.13 2.25 1.63
CA THR A 153 -0.87 3.04 0.90
C THR A 153 -2.21 3.06 1.63
N GLU A 154 -2.71 1.92 2.10
CA GLU A 154 -3.98 1.83 2.83
C GLU A 154 -3.94 2.60 4.15
N VAL A 155 -2.81 2.54 4.88
CA VAL A 155 -2.61 3.31 6.12
C VAL A 155 -2.63 4.83 5.85
N LEU A 156 -1.99 5.29 4.77
CA LEU A 156 -2.02 6.70 4.37
C LEU A 156 -3.41 7.16 3.95
N LEU A 157 -4.13 6.35 3.16
CA LEU A 157 -5.49 6.64 2.74
C LEU A 157 -6.43 6.72 3.95
N ALA A 158 -6.34 5.77 4.89
CA ALA A 158 -7.11 5.82 6.12
C ALA A 158 -6.87 7.13 6.88
N SER A 159 -5.59 7.50 7.08
CA SER A 159 -5.21 8.74 7.74
C SER A 159 -5.75 9.99 7.03
N TYR A 160 -5.69 10.01 5.69
CA TYR A 160 -6.25 11.08 4.87
C TYR A 160 -7.77 11.19 5.06
N PHE A 161 -8.52 10.10 4.94
CA PHE A 161 -9.98 10.14 5.06
C PHE A 161 -10.43 10.54 6.47
N PHE A 162 -9.76 10.02 7.51
CA PHE A 162 -10.03 10.44 8.88
C PHE A 162 -9.77 11.93 9.11
N SER A 163 -8.70 12.48 8.53
CA SER A 163 -8.39 13.92 8.61
C SER A 163 -9.41 14.79 7.88
N ASN A 164 -10.09 14.24 6.87
CA ASN A 164 -11.16 14.93 6.13
C ASN A 164 -12.57 14.67 6.69
N ASN A 165 -12.70 14.08 7.89
CA ASN A 165 -13.97 13.68 8.51
C ASN A 165 -14.79 12.66 7.70
N CYS A 166 -14.16 11.94 6.77
CA CYS A 166 -14.75 10.84 6.03
C CYS A 166 -14.54 9.52 6.79
N ALA A 167 -15.21 9.38 7.94
CA ALA A 167 -14.95 8.28 8.87
C ALA A 167 -15.28 6.91 8.27
N LEU A 168 -16.29 6.80 7.40
CA LEU A 168 -16.67 5.54 6.76
C LEU A 168 -15.57 5.04 5.83
N GLU A 169 -15.10 5.90 4.93
CA GLU A 169 -14.01 5.62 4.01
C GLU A 169 -12.71 5.35 4.77
N GLY A 170 -12.42 6.14 5.81
CA GLY A 170 -11.26 5.92 6.69
C GLY A 170 -11.29 4.55 7.36
N THR A 171 -12.44 4.15 7.90
CA THR A 171 -12.64 2.83 8.51
C THR A 171 -12.49 1.71 7.49
N TYR A 172 -13.03 1.87 6.28
CA TYR A 172 -12.87 0.88 5.21
C TYR A 172 -11.39 0.63 4.89
N ARG A 173 -10.61 1.71 4.75
CA ARG A 173 -9.16 1.63 4.46
C ARG A 173 -8.37 1.06 5.64
N ALA A 174 -8.72 1.45 6.87
CA ALA A 174 -8.10 0.91 8.09
C ALA A 174 -8.35 -0.60 8.24
N ASN A 175 -9.58 -1.06 7.96
CA ASN A 175 -9.91 -2.49 7.99
C ASN A 175 -9.15 -3.25 6.90
N ALA A 176 -9.05 -2.72 5.68
CA ALA A 176 -8.24 -3.33 4.63
C ALA A 176 -6.77 -3.48 5.06
N ALA A 177 -6.18 -2.46 5.71
CA ALA A 177 -4.84 -2.56 6.26
C ALA A 177 -4.72 -3.61 7.39
N ALA A 178 -5.71 -3.69 8.28
CA ALA A 178 -5.73 -4.70 9.34
C ALA A 178 -5.84 -6.12 8.78
N ASP A 179 -6.72 -6.34 7.80
CA ASP A 179 -6.89 -7.62 7.11
C ASP A 179 -5.62 -8.04 6.39
N MET A 180 -4.95 -7.12 5.68
CA MET A 180 -3.63 -7.38 5.08
C MET A 180 -2.59 -7.77 6.13
N ALA A 181 -2.50 -7.04 7.26
CA ALA A 181 -1.55 -7.36 8.32
C ALA A 181 -1.80 -8.74 8.96
N LEU A 182 -3.07 -9.13 9.12
CA LEU A 182 -3.45 -10.45 9.60
C LEU A 182 -3.16 -11.55 8.57
N ALA A 183 -3.55 -11.35 7.32
CA ALA A 183 -3.31 -12.30 6.22
C ALA A 183 -1.82 -12.56 5.99
N CYS A 184 -1.00 -11.50 6.10
CA CYS A 184 0.46 -11.58 5.99
C CYS A 184 1.15 -12.07 7.27
N ARG A 185 0.38 -12.39 8.33
CA ARG A 185 0.88 -12.87 9.62
C ARG A 185 1.89 -11.94 10.29
N LEU A 186 1.76 -10.63 10.07
CA LEU A 186 2.62 -9.64 10.71
C LEU A 186 2.52 -9.66 12.24
N HIS A 187 1.39 -10.09 12.77
CA HIS A 187 1.09 -10.23 14.21
C HIS A 187 1.89 -11.34 14.93
N VAL A 188 2.57 -12.24 14.21
CA VAL A 188 3.33 -13.36 14.79
C VAL A 188 4.75 -13.48 14.22
N ILE A 189 5.32 -12.34 13.80
CA ILE A 189 6.63 -12.32 13.18
C ILE A 189 7.76 -12.77 14.11
N GLY A 190 7.60 -12.58 15.44
CA GLY A 190 8.54 -13.08 16.44
C GLY A 190 8.62 -14.61 16.46
N SER A 191 7.46 -15.29 16.41
CA SER A 191 7.35 -16.75 16.33
C SER A 191 7.95 -17.32 15.04
N LEU A 192 7.75 -16.64 13.91
CA LEU A 192 8.24 -17.07 12.58
C LEU A 192 9.76 -17.07 12.45
N CYS A 193 10.47 -16.23 13.21
CA CYS A 193 11.92 -16.12 13.19
C CYS A 193 12.62 -16.78 14.38
N GLY A 194 11.86 -17.46 15.25
CA GLY A 194 12.40 -18.17 16.41
C GLY A 194 13.11 -19.49 16.06
N PRO A 195 13.98 -20.00 16.95
CA PRO A 195 14.72 -21.25 16.75
C PRO A 195 13.86 -22.53 16.67
N THR A 196 12.54 -22.43 16.93
CA THR A 196 11.57 -23.53 16.93
C THR A 196 10.64 -23.49 15.71
N SER A 197 11.03 -22.83 14.61
CA SER A 197 10.20 -22.70 13.40
C SER A 197 10.07 -24.02 12.61
N ASP A 198 9.46 -25.04 13.22
CA ASP A 198 8.95 -26.24 12.54
C ASP A 198 7.55 -25.94 12.00
N VAL A 199 7.46 -25.18 10.92
CA VAL A 199 6.18 -24.98 10.21
C VAL A 199 6.35 -25.37 8.75
N LEU A 200 5.72 -26.47 8.37
CA LEU A 200 5.63 -26.98 7.00
C LEU A 200 5.15 -25.89 6.03
N PRO A 201 5.62 -25.89 4.77
CA PRO A 201 5.24 -24.89 3.78
C PRO A 201 3.81 -25.15 3.30
N ILE A 202 2.82 -24.66 4.04
CA ILE A 202 1.47 -24.47 3.51
C ILE A 202 1.52 -23.19 2.66
N SER A 203 1.33 -23.36 1.34
CA SER A 203 1.21 -22.28 0.38
C SER A 203 -0.09 -21.51 0.65
N ILE A 204 -0.01 -20.48 1.49
CA ILE A 204 -1.10 -19.53 1.70
C ILE A 204 -0.81 -18.34 0.77
N PRO A 205 -1.71 -18.01 -0.18
CA PRO A 205 -1.59 -16.76 -0.92
C PRO A 205 -1.57 -15.60 0.10
N TYR A 206 -0.70 -14.61 -0.07
CA TYR A 206 -0.46 -13.48 0.86
C TYR A 206 0.53 -13.68 2.02
N ARG A 207 1.29 -14.78 2.09
CA ARG A 207 2.38 -14.86 3.07
C ARG A 207 3.52 -13.91 2.67
N LEU A 208 3.80 -12.90 3.50
CA LEU A 208 5.10 -12.21 3.42
C LEU A 208 6.19 -13.27 3.65
N ALA A 209 7.20 -13.30 2.77
CA ALA A 209 8.33 -14.18 2.98
C ALA A 209 8.96 -13.90 4.35
N VAL A 210 9.58 -14.92 4.96
CA VAL A 210 10.39 -14.69 6.17
C VAL A 210 11.38 -13.56 5.86
N PRO A 211 11.43 -12.47 6.65
CA PRO A 211 12.28 -11.32 6.35
C PRO A 211 13.71 -11.78 6.07
N ALA A 212 14.26 -11.36 4.92
CA ALA A 212 15.57 -11.82 4.46
C ALA A 212 16.72 -11.13 5.21
N ASN A 213 16.45 -9.98 5.83
CA ASN A 213 17.43 -9.17 6.54
C ASN A 213 16.81 -8.38 7.71
N VAL A 214 17.67 -7.79 8.54
CA VAL A 214 17.28 -7.01 9.73
C VAL A 214 16.47 -5.76 9.36
N VAL A 215 16.68 -5.20 8.16
CA VAL A 215 15.93 -4.01 7.70
C VAL A 215 14.49 -4.37 7.40
N GLU A 216 14.25 -5.41 6.60
CA GLU A 216 12.90 -5.92 6.29
C GLU A 216 12.16 -6.35 7.56
N MET A 217 12.85 -6.97 8.51
CA MET A 217 12.29 -7.31 9.83
C MET A 217 11.84 -6.04 10.57
N GLY A 218 12.70 -5.01 10.61
CA GLY A 218 12.36 -3.72 11.20
C GLY A 218 11.15 -3.05 10.53
N GLU A 219 11.06 -3.13 9.21
CA GLU A 219 9.91 -2.61 8.46
C GLU A 219 8.62 -3.37 8.79
N CYS A 220 8.66 -4.70 8.88
CA CYS A 220 7.50 -5.50 9.24
C CYS A 220 7.02 -5.23 10.68
N ILE A 221 7.97 -5.08 11.63
CA ILE A 221 7.66 -4.69 13.01
C ILE A 221 6.98 -3.32 13.03
N ASN A 222 7.55 -2.34 12.34
CA ASN A 222 6.96 -1.00 12.25
C ASN A 222 5.59 -1.01 11.58
N ALA A 223 5.43 -1.82 10.52
CA ALA A 223 4.17 -2.00 9.80
C ALA A 223 3.07 -2.49 10.73
N PHE A 224 3.34 -3.59 11.46
CA PHE A 224 2.40 -4.16 12.40
C PHE A 224 1.97 -3.13 13.46
N TRP A 225 2.92 -2.50 14.14
CA TRP A 225 2.61 -1.58 15.23
C TRP A 225 1.91 -0.30 14.76
N THR A 226 2.17 0.11 13.52
CA THR A 226 1.46 1.22 12.88
C THR A 226 -0.01 0.88 12.64
N VAL A 227 -0.29 -0.28 12.04
CA VAL A 227 -1.66 -0.75 11.76
C VAL A 227 -2.40 -1.04 13.07
N TYR A 228 -1.73 -1.65 14.04
CA TYR A 228 -2.26 -1.90 15.38
C TYR A 228 -2.70 -0.60 16.07
N ALA A 229 -1.83 0.42 16.09
CA ALA A 229 -2.17 1.70 16.72
C ALA A 229 -3.31 2.41 16.00
N LEU A 230 -3.34 2.37 14.66
CA LEU A 230 -4.41 2.93 13.85
C LEU A 230 -5.76 2.26 14.15
N ASP A 231 -5.83 0.93 14.06
CA ASP A 231 -7.04 0.15 14.34
C ASP A 231 -7.55 0.44 15.76
N LYS A 232 -6.66 0.39 16.77
CA LYS A 232 -7.05 0.61 18.16
C LYS A 232 -7.54 2.02 18.44
N ALA A 233 -6.86 3.04 17.91
CA ALA A 233 -7.25 4.44 18.12
C ALA A 233 -8.64 4.72 17.53
N TRP A 234 -8.91 4.25 16.32
CA TRP A 234 -10.17 4.51 15.64
C TRP A 234 -11.30 3.58 16.08
N SER A 235 -11.01 2.33 16.48
CA SER A 235 -11.98 1.45 17.16
C SER A 235 -12.50 2.10 18.42
N PHE A 236 -11.60 2.69 19.19
CA PHE A 236 -11.95 3.42 20.40
C PHE A 236 -12.76 4.68 20.09
N ALA A 237 -12.30 5.52 19.16
CA ALA A 237 -12.95 6.79 18.83
C ALA A 237 -14.35 6.60 18.22
N LEU A 238 -14.56 5.55 17.42
CA LEU A 238 -15.81 5.29 16.69
C LEU A 238 -16.69 4.21 17.35
N GLY A 239 -16.20 3.56 18.40
CA GLY A 239 -16.97 2.58 19.18
C GLY A 239 -17.20 1.22 18.49
N TYR A 240 -16.34 0.83 17.55
CA TYR A 240 -16.39 -0.50 16.92
C TYR A 240 -15.37 -1.48 17.53
N ALA A 241 -15.52 -2.76 17.21
CA ALA A 241 -14.62 -3.80 17.70
C ALA A 241 -13.30 -3.81 16.91
N SER A 242 -12.19 -3.67 17.62
CA SER A 242 -10.83 -3.76 17.06
C SER A 242 -10.54 -5.13 16.45
N ALA A 243 -9.85 -5.13 15.31
CA ALA A 243 -9.38 -6.34 14.65
C ALA A 243 -8.35 -7.11 15.49
N PHE A 244 -7.53 -6.40 16.28
CA PHE A 244 -6.46 -6.98 17.08
C PHE A 244 -6.90 -7.25 18.52
N THR A 245 -7.49 -8.42 18.78
CA THR A 245 -8.01 -8.74 20.11
C THR A 245 -7.01 -9.38 21.08
N ASP A 246 -5.81 -9.76 20.61
CA ASP A 246 -4.84 -10.60 21.34
C ASP A 246 -5.51 -11.86 21.94
N ASP A 247 -6.43 -12.47 21.18
CA ASP A 247 -7.14 -13.68 21.58
C ASP A 247 -6.63 -14.89 20.79
N GLU A 248 -6.17 -15.90 21.54
CA GLU A 248 -5.63 -17.15 21.00
C GLU A 248 -6.71 -17.96 20.29
N ARG A 249 -7.93 -17.96 20.85
CA ARG A 249 -9.06 -18.70 20.28
C ARG A 249 -9.48 -18.14 18.93
N LYS A 250 -9.16 -16.87 18.68
CA LYS A 250 -9.41 -16.17 17.41
C LYS A 250 -8.18 -16.13 16.50
N GLY A 251 -7.05 -16.70 16.92
CA GLY A 251 -5.79 -16.64 16.17
C GLY A 251 -5.25 -15.21 16.01
N THR A 252 -5.59 -14.29 16.91
CA THR A 252 -5.17 -12.88 16.86
C THR A 252 -4.06 -12.57 17.88
N GLU A 253 -3.33 -13.60 18.29
CA GLU A 253 -2.23 -13.47 19.25
C GLU A 253 -1.13 -12.54 18.73
N ILE A 254 -0.60 -11.69 19.61
CA ILE A 254 0.40 -10.70 19.21
C ILE A 254 1.77 -11.15 19.71
N ASP A 255 2.56 -11.72 18.82
CA ASP A 255 3.99 -12.04 18.98
C ASP A 255 4.80 -11.16 18.02
N VAL A 256 4.84 -9.88 18.35
CA VAL A 256 5.61 -8.87 17.64
C VAL A 256 6.36 -8.04 18.66
N PRO A 257 7.68 -8.00 18.62
CA PRO A 257 8.46 -7.24 19.59
C PRO A 257 8.24 -5.73 19.44
N TRP A 258 8.45 -4.98 20.52
CA TRP A 258 8.35 -3.51 20.48
C TRP A 258 9.36 -2.90 19.49
N PRO A 259 8.98 -1.84 18.75
CA PRO A 259 9.92 -1.19 17.82
C PRO A 259 11.09 -0.52 18.57
N LEU A 260 12.31 -0.74 18.05
CA LEU A 260 13.63 -0.27 18.54
C LEU A 260 14.22 -0.97 19.80
N THR A 261 13.81 -2.19 20.13
CA THR A 261 14.65 -3.03 20.99
C THR A 261 15.86 -3.52 20.20
N VAL A 262 17.07 -3.13 20.59
CA VAL A 262 18.35 -3.55 19.97
C VAL A 262 18.32 -5.06 19.73
N HIS A 263 18.43 -5.46 18.46
CA HIS A 263 18.15 -6.81 17.95
C HIS A 263 19.11 -7.91 18.40
N ASP A 264 20.00 -7.64 19.36
CA ASP A 264 21.08 -8.56 19.72
C ASP A 264 20.65 -9.76 20.57
N ASN A 265 19.42 -9.78 21.08
CA ASN A 265 18.81 -10.97 21.67
C ASN A 265 17.31 -10.72 21.81
N MET A 266 16.54 -11.03 20.76
CA MET A 266 15.09 -11.01 20.83
C MET A 266 14.64 -12.27 21.56
N PRO A 267 14.17 -12.21 22.82
CA PRO A 267 13.40 -13.33 23.35
C PRO A 267 12.17 -13.51 22.44
N ALA A 268 11.83 -14.76 22.10
CA ALA A 268 10.57 -15.07 21.44
C ALA A 268 9.44 -14.41 22.23
N SER A 269 8.84 -13.36 21.70
CA SER A 269 7.96 -12.47 22.47
C SER A 269 6.56 -13.04 22.48
N LEU A 270 6.37 -14.14 23.22
CA LEU A 270 5.05 -14.72 23.37
C LEU A 270 4.12 -13.71 24.06
N ARG A 271 3.16 -13.17 23.31
CA ARG A 271 2.06 -12.31 23.80
C ARG A 271 2.52 -10.93 24.28
N THR A 272 3.21 -10.19 23.42
CA THR A 272 3.84 -8.89 23.73
C THR A 272 2.90 -7.90 24.42
N VAL A 273 1.67 -7.72 23.90
CA VAL A 273 0.69 -6.78 24.47
C VAL A 273 0.17 -7.28 25.82
N LYS A 274 -0.24 -8.54 25.93
CA LYS A 274 -0.67 -9.13 27.21
C LYS A 274 0.41 -9.07 28.29
N VAL A 275 1.65 -9.42 27.97
CA VAL A 275 2.76 -9.37 28.92
C VAL A 275 2.98 -7.95 29.41
N PHE A 276 2.82 -6.95 28.56
CA PHE A 276 2.91 -5.54 28.95
C PHE A 276 1.72 -5.07 29.82
N VAL A 277 0.49 -5.43 29.46
CA VAL A 277 -0.72 -4.98 30.17
C VAL A 277 -0.86 -5.64 31.54
N TYR A 278 -0.52 -6.94 31.65
CA TYR A 278 -0.72 -7.73 32.88
C TYR A 278 0.58 -7.99 33.65
N GLY A 279 1.75 -7.75 33.04
CA GLY A 279 3.06 -8.00 33.66
C GLY A 279 3.81 -6.71 33.96
N ALA A 280 4.78 -6.82 34.89
CA ALA A 280 5.73 -5.74 35.15
C ALA A 280 6.78 -5.71 34.04
N SER A 281 6.51 -5.01 32.93
CA SER A 281 7.50 -4.81 31.88
C SER A 281 8.67 -3.97 32.43
N PRO A 282 9.93 -4.42 32.34
CA PRO A 282 11.07 -3.57 32.66
C PRO A 282 11.10 -2.40 31.68
N ALA A 283 11.02 -1.17 32.21
CA ALA A 283 11.18 0.04 31.40
C ALA A 283 12.52 -0.03 30.65
N HIS A 284 12.48 0.01 29.33
CA HIS A 284 13.70 0.03 28.53
C HIS A 284 14.16 1.48 28.38
N ALA A 285 15.47 1.71 28.48
CA ALA A 285 16.05 3.06 28.55
C ALA A 285 15.87 3.90 27.26
N GLN A 286 15.49 3.27 26.14
CA GLN A 286 15.27 3.97 24.87
C GLN A 286 14.12 3.31 24.11
N GLU A 287 12.90 3.82 24.32
CA GLU A 287 11.70 3.34 23.62
C GLU A 287 11.41 4.22 22.40
N SER A 288 11.01 3.60 21.28
CA SER A 288 10.55 4.36 20.13
C SER A 288 9.21 5.05 20.42
N TRP A 289 8.96 6.17 19.74
CA TRP A 289 7.66 6.85 19.81
C TRP A 289 6.51 5.90 19.43
N LEU A 290 6.72 5.04 18.43
CA LEU A 290 5.74 4.04 18.01
C LEU A 290 5.45 3.01 19.12
N ALA A 291 6.48 2.54 19.83
CA ALA A 291 6.31 1.67 20.98
C ALA A 291 5.52 2.36 22.10
N LEU A 292 5.89 3.59 22.46
CA LEU A 292 5.20 4.39 23.47
C LEU A 292 3.73 4.61 23.11
N HIS A 293 3.44 4.93 21.85
CA HIS A 293 2.08 5.15 21.37
C HIS A 293 1.24 3.87 21.43
N ALA A 294 1.76 2.75 20.94
CA ALA A 294 1.06 1.47 20.98
C ALA A 294 0.80 0.98 22.42
N LYS A 295 1.77 1.17 23.33
CA LYS A 295 1.62 0.90 24.76
C LYS A 295 0.52 1.77 25.39
N ALA A 296 0.56 3.08 25.14
CA ALA A 296 -0.42 4.02 25.69
C ALA A 296 -1.85 3.69 25.24
N ILE A 297 -2.05 3.39 23.96
CA ILE A 297 -3.37 2.99 23.45
C ILE A 297 -3.83 1.66 24.05
N SER A 298 -2.93 0.69 24.20
CA SER A 298 -3.26 -0.60 24.82
C SER A 298 -3.71 -0.44 26.28
N LEU A 299 -3.04 0.44 27.04
CA LEU A 299 -3.46 0.77 28.41
C LEU A 299 -4.80 1.50 28.45
N MET A 300 -5.04 2.43 27.52
CA MET A 300 -6.31 3.15 27.42
C MET A 300 -7.48 2.20 27.15
N GLU A 301 -7.33 1.27 26.20
CA GLU A 301 -8.34 0.24 25.92
C GLU A 301 -8.55 -0.68 27.14
N HIS A 302 -7.47 -1.09 27.82
CA HIS A 302 -7.58 -1.93 29.00
C HIS A 302 -8.31 -1.23 30.15
N ALA A 303 -7.97 0.03 30.42
CA ALA A 303 -8.60 0.84 31.46
C ALA A 303 -10.10 1.05 31.18
N THR A 304 -10.46 1.36 29.93
CA THR A 304 -11.86 1.58 29.53
C THR A 304 -12.69 0.30 29.58
N ARG A 305 -12.13 -0.83 29.15
CA ARG A 305 -12.75 -2.16 29.31
C ARG A 305 -12.94 -2.54 30.77
N THR A 306 -11.97 -2.23 31.64
CA THR A 306 -12.08 -2.52 33.07
C THR A 306 -13.14 -1.63 33.72
N ALA A 307 -13.18 -0.35 33.36
CA ALA A 307 -14.20 0.59 33.86
C ALA A 307 -15.63 0.19 33.46
N SER A 308 -15.84 -0.31 32.24
CA SER A 308 -17.16 -0.76 31.80
C SER A 308 -17.63 -2.02 32.52
N LEU A 309 -16.71 -2.92 32.88
CA LEU A 309 -17.01 -4.11 33.70
C LEU A 309 -17.44 -3.73 35.12
N ILE A 310 -16.77 -2.75 35.73
CA ILE A 310 -17.12 -2.25 37.07
C ILE A 310 -18.48 -1.56 37.03
N SER A 311 -18.72 -0.70 36.03
CA SER A 311 -19.99 0.02 35.88
C SER A 311 -21.18 -0.91 35.62
N GLY A 312 -20.96 -2.03 34.91
CA GLY A 312 -21.98 -3.06 34.70
C GLY A 312 -22.25 -3.93 35.94
N GLY A 313 -21.35 -3.92 36.94
CA GLY A 313 -21.44 -4.70 38.17
C GLY A 313 -22.25 -4.04 39.29
N GLU A 314 -22.55 -2.74 39.21
CA GLU A 314 -23.28 -2.00 40.25
C GLU A 314 -24.82 -2.14 40.20
N HIS A 315 -25.35 -2.97 39.29
CA HIS A 315 -26.80 -3.20 39.12
C HIS A 315 -27.28 -4.54 39.70
N LEU A 316 -26.81 -4.95 40.88
CA LEU A 316 -27.45 -6.00 41.67
C LEU A 316 -28.46 -5.34 42.64
N PRO A 317 -29.79 -5.56 42.48
CA PRO A 317 -30.74 -5.04 43.45
C PRO A 317 -30.51 -5.72 44.79
N TYR A 318 -30.23 -4.91 45.81
CA TYR A 318 -30.33 -5.27 47.21
C TYR A 318 -31.76 -5.80 47.47
N HIS A 319 -31.94 -7.12 47.44
CA HIS A 319 -33.12 -7.75 48.03
C HIS A 319 -32.97 -7.59 49.55
N SER A 320 -33.63 -6.56 50.08
CA SER A 320 -33.87 -6.43 51.51
C SER A 320 -34.89 -7.48 51.90
N ASP A 321 -34.39 -8.63 52.35
CA ASP A 321 -35.22 -9.68 52.93
C ASP A 321 -35.63 -9.23 54.34
N GLN A 322 -36.71 -8.45 54.38
CA GLN A 322 -37.42 -8.11 55.61
C GLN A 322 -38.58 -9.09 55.75
N SER A 323 -38.29 -10.31 56.21
CA SER A 323 -39.32 -11.20 56.75
C SER A 323 -39.08 -11.36 58.26
N ARG A 324 -39.74 -10.50 59.02
CA ARG A 324 -40.15 -10.78 60.39
C ARG A 324 -41.21 -11.86 60.31
N ASP A 325 -40.90 -13.03 60.83
CA ASP A 325 -41.87 -13.91 61.49
C ASP A 325 -41.09 -14.88 62.37
N LEU A 326 -41.07 -14.56 63.68
CA LEU A 326 -41.22 -15.41 64.87
C LEU A 326 -40.87 -14.61 66.13
#